data_AF-A0A171AFM2-F1
#
_entry.id   AF-A0A171AFM2-F1
#
_cell.length_a   1.000
_cell.length_b   1.000
_cell.length_c   1.000
_cell.angle_alpha   90.00
_cell.angle_beta   90.00
_cell.angle_gamma   90.00
#
_symmetry.space_group_name_H-M   'P 1'
#
loop_
_entity.id
_entity.type
_entity.pdbx_description
1 polymer ?
#
loop_
_entity_poly.entity_id
_entity_poly.type
_entity_poly.pdbx_seq_one_letter_code
_entity_poly.pdbx_strand_id
1 'polypeptide(L)'
;GYFFSDLGVLIRCVQEDQTSTNNVLHYATDGNIKLMFSYKKSLYYAPLILMIKCLVDVSDENIFKKMMEGFEHNQSMKWSVLKMLRNLHYDGIHTHSDARDYLGKTFRIKFYELPSTYSNEDICDFLLSRCLCIHLNDNRDKWNCLTLMTQKLFSLVEGECAVEGVDSVMSQEILLGGHLYLQVLKEKLHYFLLNLKSSILKRQSGKINHDEISTIIKKIGGIDAAFENFLSTGNIHSS
;
A
#
# COMPACT_ATOMS: atom_id res chain seq x y z
N GLY A 1 -12.51 6.32 14.68
CA GLY A 1 -11.82 7.40 15.43
C GLY A 1 -12.59 8.69 15.25
N TYR A 2 -12.49 9.65 16.17
CA TYR A 2 -13.40 10.82 16.28
C TYR A 2 -13.62 11.64 14.99
N PHE A 3 -12.65 11.63 14.06
CA PHE A 3 -12.72 12.38 12.79
C PHE A 3 -13.04 11.53 11.54
N PHE A 4 -13.32 10.24 11.69
CA PHE A 4 -13.72 9.38 10.57
C PHE A 4 -15.23 9.35 10.45
N SER A 5 -15.76 9.58 9.25
CA SER A 5 -17.15 9.23 8.95
C SER A 5 -17.27 7.73 8.65
N ASP A 6 -18.50 7.25 8.54
CA ASP A 6 -18.79 5.87 8.14
C ASP A 6 -18.68 5.66 6.62
N LEU A 7 -18.31 6.70 5.86
CA LEU A 7 -18.22 6.67 4.40
C LEU A 7 -16.78 6.40 3.93
N GLY A 8 -16.67 5.49 2.97
CA GLY A 8 -15.41 5.20 2.32
C GLY A 8 -15.56 4.38 1.05
N VAL A 9 -14.50 4.37 0.24
CA VAL A 9 -14.39 3.54 -0.97
C VAL A 9 -13.23 2.59 -0.77
N LEU A 10 -13.53 1.29 -0.78
CA LEU A 10 -12.56 0.20 -0.70
C LEU A 10 -12.26 -0.33 -2.11
N ILE A 11 -10.98 -0.55 -2.40
CA ILE A 11 -10.54 -1.37 -3.52
C ILE A 11 -9.60 -2.46 -3.01
N ARG A 12 -9.83 -3.68 -3.47
CA ARG A 12 -8.89 -4.79 -3.32
C ARG A 12 -8.02 -4.87 -4.57
N CYS A 13 -6.74 -4.59 -4.43
CA CYS A 13 -5.76 -4.65 -5.52
C CYS A 13 -5.05 -5.99 -5.51
N VAL A 14 -4.91 -6.63 -6.68
CA VAL A 14 -4.30 -7.96 -6.83
C VAL A 14 -3.24 -7.93 -7.93
N GLN A 15 -2.10 -8.55 -7.69
CA GLN A 15 -1.04 -8.77 -8.69
C GLN A 15 -1.23 -10.10 -9.40
N GLU A 16 -0.50 -10.31 -10.51
CA GLU A 16 -0.51 -11.56 -11.28
C GLU A 16 -0.17 -12.79 -10.42
N ASP A 17 0.68 -12.62 -9.41
CA ASP A 17 1.07 -13.66 -8.46
C ASP A 17 0.08 -13.86 -7.30
N GLN A 18 -1.13 -13.31 -7.42
CA GLN A 18 -2.21 -13.35 -6.43
C GLN A 18 -1.90 -12.62 -5.12
N THR A 19 -0.82 -11.83 -5.05
CA THR A 19 -0.59 -10.93 -3.92
C THR A 19 -1.67 -9.86 -3.90
N SER A 20 -2.31 -9.67 -2.75
CA SER A 20 -3.36 -8.66 -2.63
C SER A 20 -3.08 -7.67 -1.51
N THR A 21 -3.55 -6.44 -1.70
CA THR A 21 -3.59 -5.39 -0.70
C THR A 21 -4.90 -4.62 -0.82
N ASN A 22 -5.37 -4.09 0.30
CA ASN A 22 -6.56 -3.26 0.33
C ASN A 22 -6.16 -1.80 0.44
N ASN A 23 -6.72 -0.97 -0.42
CA ASN A 23 -6.63 0.48 -0.32
C ASN A 23 -8.04 1.04 -0.04
N VAL A 24 -8.16 1.90 0.98
CA VAL A 24 -9.45 2.51 1.35
C VAL A 24 -9.31 4.01 1.39
N LEU A 25 -10.18 4.72 0.69
CA LEU A 25 -10.36 6.16 0.89
C LEU A 25 -11.44 6.36 1.95
N HIS A 26 -11.08 7.00 3.06
CA HIS A 26 -12.02 7.39 4.10
C HIS A 26 -12.35 8.87 3.99
N TYR A 27 -13.64 9.19 4.02
CA TYR A 27 -14.10 10.56 4.16
C TYR A 27 -14.06 10.95 5.65
N ALA A 28 -13.32 12.00 5.98
CA ALA A 28 -13.25 12.53 7.33
C ALA A 28 -14.33 13.61 7.56
N THR A 29 -14.75 13.78 8.80
CA THR A 29 -15.82 14.75 9.16
C THR A 29 -15.42 16.20 8.92
N ASP A 30 -14.13 16.47 8.76
CA ASP A 30 -13.58 17.77 8.41
C ASP A 30 -13.44 17.99 6.89
N GLY A 31 -13.95 17.06 6.07
CA GLY A 31 -13.85 17.11 4.61
C GLY A 31 -12.50 16.68 4.04
N ASN A 32 -11.55 16.24 4.87
CA ASN A 32 -10.32 15.64 4.36
C ASN A 32 -10.54 14.20 3.91
N ILE A 33 -9.71 13.72 2.98
CA ILE A 33 -9.68 12.33 2.56
C ILE A 33 -8.40 11.68 3.03
N LYS A 34 -8.54 10.58 3.77
CA LYS A 34 -7.43 9.77 4.26
C LYS A 34 -7.38 8.47 3.47
N LEU A 35 -6.23 8.21 2.84
CA LEU A 35 -5.94 6.94 2.20
C LEU A 35 -5.38 5.97 3.25
N MET A 36 -6.03 4.83 3.39
CA MET A 36 -5.56 3.70 4.18
C MET A 36 -4.89 2.67 3.28
N PHE A 37 -3.78 2.11 3.75
CA PHE A 37 -3.12 0.95 3.16
C PHE A 37 -2.54 0.05 4.24
N SER A 38 -2.33 -1.22 3.92
CA SER A 38 -1.76 -2.20 4.84
C SER A 38 -0.32 -2.54 4.48
N TYR A 39 0.53 -2.71 5.49
CA TYR A 39 1.84 -3.32 5.35
C TYR A 39 2.18 -4.14 6.61
N LYS A 40 2.59 -5.41 6.42
CA LYS A 40 2.86 -6.38 7.51
C LYS A 40 1.80 -6.36 8.61
N LYS A 41 0.54 -6.56 8.23
CA LYS A 41 -0.65 -6.59 9.12
C LYS A 41 -0.92 -5.31 9.91
N SER A 42 -0.14 -4.24 9.68
CA SER A 42 -0.40 -2.92 10.25
C SER A 42 -1.13 -2.06 9.24
N LEU A 43 -2.14 -1.32 9.70
CA LEU A 43 -2.87 -0.35 8.91
C LEU A 43 -2.22 1.02 9.08
N TYR A 44 -2.01 1.70 7.96
CA TYR A 44 -1.44 3.03 7.90
C TYR A 44 -2.39 3.97 7.18
N TYR A 45 -2.34 5.25 7.54
CA TYR A 45 -3.17 6.30 6.96
C TYR A 45 -2.27 7.44 6.47
N ALA A 46 -2.51 7.93 5.26
CA ALA A 46 -1.83 9.09 4.69
C ALA A 46 -2.86 10.05 4.05
N PRO A 47 -2.61 11.36 4.03
CA PRO A 47 -3.42 12.30 3.26
C PRO A 47 -3.41 11.92 1.77
N LEU A 48 -4.57 11.92 1.10
CA LEU A 48 -4.68 11.54 -0.30
C LEU A 48 -3.75 12.38 -1.21
N ILE A 49 -3.76 13.71 -1.04
CA ILE A 49 -2.97 14.60 -1.89
C ILE A 49 -1.47 14.41 -1.69
N LEU A 50 -1.02 14.03 -0.47
CA LEU A 50 0.39 13.68 -0.24
C LEU A 50 0.79 12.51 -1.12
N MET A 51 -0.04 11.48 -1.16
CA MET A 51 0.21 10.27 -1.96
C MET A 51 0.19 10.57 -3.46
N ILE A 52 -0.71 11.44 -3.93
CA ILE A 52 -0.74 11.90 -5.33
C ILE A 52 0.53 12.68 -5.68
N LYS A 53 0.96 13.63 -4.83
CA LYS A 53 2.22 14.35 -5.01
C LYS A 53 3.42 13.41 -5.02
N CYS A 54 3.41 12.30 -4.26
CA CYS A 54 4.50 11.32 -4.31
C CYS A 54 4.52 10.47 -5.60
N LEU A 55 3.36 10.27 -6.24
CA LEU A 55 3.24 9.46 -7.47
C LEU A 55 3.75 10.19 -8.71
N VAL A 56 3.40 11.47 -8.87
CA VAL A 56 3.69 12.23 -10.10
C VAL A 56 4.15 13.65 -9.75
N ASP A 57 5.18 14.12 -10.45
CA ASP A 57 5.65 15.50 -10.35
C ASP A 57 4.77 16.44 -11.19
N VAL A 58 3.77 17.04 -10.56
CA VAL A 58 2.80 17.96 -11.17
C VAL A 58 2.44 19.10 -10.22
N SER A 59 2.01 20.23 -10.78
CA SER A 59 1.53 21.38 -10.01
C SER A 59 0.21 21.09 -9.30
N ASP A 60 -0.06 21.84 -8.23
CA ASP A 60 -1.33 21.77 -7.49
C ASP A 60 -2.54 22.10 -8.38
N GLU A 61 -2.35 22.98 -9.37
CA GLU A 61 -3.39 23.29 -10.36
C GLU A 61 -3.74 22.07 -11.21
N ASN A 62 -2.74 21.30 -11.66
CA ASN A 62 -2.97 20.09 -12.44
C ASN A 62 -3.62 18.99 -11.58
N ILE A 63 -3.21 18.86 -10.31
CA ILE A 63 -3.87 17.95 -9.36
C ILE A 63 -5.34 18.33 -9.21
N PHE A 64 -5.62 19.61 -8.96
CA PHE A 64 -6.98 20.13 -8.80
C PHE A 64 -7.82 19.89 -10.06
N LYS A 65 -7.33 20.29 -11.23
CA LYS A 65 -8.03 20.11 -12.52
C LYS A 65 -8.36 18.64 -12.78
N LYS A 66 -7.39 17.75 -12.57
CA LYS A 66 -7.60 16.32 -12.81
C LYS A 66 -8.62 15.72 -11.86
N MET A 67 -8.56 16.07 -10.58
CA MET A 67 -9.54 15.57 -9.60
C MET A 67 -10.95 16.05 -9.90
N MET A 68 -11.10 17.30 -10.33
CA MET A 68 -12.39 17.92 -10.62
C MET A 68 -12.94 17.58 -12.01
N GLU A 69 -12.19 16.88 -12.87
CA GLU A 69 -12.59 16.55 -14.25
C GLU A 69 -13.91 15.75 -14.26
N GLY A 70 -14.97 16.32 -14.83
CA GLY A 70 -16.33 15.76 -14.85
C GLY A 70 -17.15 15.98 -13.57
N PHE A 71 -16.57 16.62 -12.55
CA PHE A 71 -17.18 16.91 -11.25
C PHE A 71 -17.13 18.40 -10.90
N GLU A 72 -16.98 19.29 -11.88
CA GLU A 72 -16.75 20.73 -11.69
C GLU A 72 -17.88 21.44 -10.94
N HIS A 73 -19.09 20.88 -11.00
CA HIS A 73 -20.28 21.35 -10.32
C HIS A 73 -20.25 21.06 -8.80
N ASN A 74 -19.52 20.02 -8.37
CA ASN A 74 -19.47 19.57 -6.99
C ASN A 74 -18.64 20.52 -6.11
N GLN A 75 -19.34 21.37 -5.36
CA GLN A 75 -18.69 22.36 -4.47
C GLN A 75 -18.02 21.69 -3.27
N SER A 76 -18.62 20.63 -2.72
CA SER A 76 -18.09 19.91 -1.55
C SER A 76 -16.71 19.31 -1.84
N MET A 77 -16.58 18.67 -3.00
CA MET A 77 -15.33 18.12 -3.51
C MET A 77 -14.31 19.23 -3.77
N LYS A 78 -14.73 20.31 -4.45
CA LYS A 78 -13.88 21.47 -4.73
C LYS A 78 -13.25 22.05 -3.45
N TRP A 79 -14.07 22.30 -2.43
CA TRP A 79 -13.59 22.80 -1.14
C TRP A 79 -12.65 21.81 -0.44
N SER A 80 -12.97 20.53 -0.49
CA SER A 80 -12.16 19.46 0.12
C SER A 80 -10.79 19.32 -0.54
N VAL A 81 -10.72 19.33 -1.87
CA VAL A 81 -9.45 19.25 -2.62
C VAL A 81 -8.59 20.49 -2.34
N LEU A 82 -9.16 21.70 -2.42
CA LEU A 82 -8.43 22.94 -2.10
C LEU A 82 -7.91 22.95 -0.66
N LYS A 83 -8.72 22.49 0.29
CA LYS A 83 -8.32 22.38 1.70
C LYS A 83 -7.15 21.40 1.87
N MET A 84 -7.23 20.21 1.27
CA MET A 84 -6.15 19.21 1.38
C MET A 84 -4.85 19.69 0.73
N LEU A 85 -4.92 20.37 -0.42
CA LEU A 85 -3.75 21.01 -1.05
C LEU A 85 -3.13 22.03 -0.08
N ARG A 86 -3.95 22.94 0.47
CA ARG A 86 -3.49 23.97 1.41
C ARG A 86 -2.87 23.37 2.69
N ASN A 87 -3.43 22.29 3.22
CA ASN A 87 -2.90 21.64 4.42
C ASN A 87 -1.46 21.15 4.23
N LEU A 88 -1.12 20.60 3.04
CA LEU A 88 0.26 20.19 2.76
C LEU A 88 1.25 21.36 2.78
N HIS A 89 0.82 22.53 2.28
CA HIS A 89 1.67 23.73 2.38
C HIS A 89 1.88 24.17 3.83
N TYR A 90 0.89 24.01 4.72
CA TYR A 90 1.09 24.27 6.15
C TYR A 90 2.09 23.30 6.80
N ASP A 91 2.17 22.08 6.29
CA ASP A 91 3.16 21.08 6.72
C ASP A 91 4.54 21.28 6.05
N GLY A 92 4.72 22.33 5.23
CA GLY A 92 5.96 22.64 4.54
C GLY A 92 6.26 21.73 3.33
N ILE A 93 5.24 21.02 2.82
CA ILE A 93 5.36 20.10 1.69
C ILE A 93 4.83 20.81 0.45
N HIS A 94 5.73 21.22 -0.45
CA HIS A 94 5.38 22.03 -1.62
C HIS A 94 5.58 21.27 -2.92
N THR A 95 6.71 20.58 -3.04
CA THR A 95 7.15 19.90 -4.27
C THR A 95 6.98 18.38 -4.19
N HIS A 96 7.15 17.72 -5.34
CA HIS A 96 7.23 16.26 -5.44
C HIS A 96 8.37 15.68 -4.58
N SER A 97 9.54 16.32 -4.60
CA SER A 97 10.69 15.90 -3.80
C SER A 97 10.41 16.02 -2.30
N ASP A 98 9.80 17.13 -1.84
CA ASP A 98 9.43 17.31 -0.43
C ASP A 98 8.46 16.21 0.05
N ALA A 99 7.47 15.88 -0.78
CA ALA A 99 6.47 14.86 -0.48
C ALA A 99 7.12 13.47 -0.34
N ARG A 100 8.02 13.11 -1.26
CA ARG A 100 8.74 11.84 -1.26
C ARG A 100 9.72 11.74 -0.09
N ASP A 101 10.45 12.81 0.22
CA ASP A 101 11.33 12.84 1.38
C ASP A 101 10.55 12.68 2.69
N TYR A 102 9.45 13.43 2.85
CA TYR A 102 8.58 13.35 4.01
C TYR A 102 8.03 11.94 4.22
N LEU A 103 7.47 11.32 3.16
CA LEU A 103 6.91 9.98 3.23
C LEU A 103 7.99 8.94 3.54
N GLY A 104 9.13 9.04 2.84
CA GLY A 104 10.28 8.16 3.04
C GLY A 104 10.82 8.20 4.46
N LYS A 105 11.05 9.41 4.99
CA LYS A 105 11.53 9.64 6.35
C LYS A 105 10.56 9.08 7.41
N THR A 106 9.27 9.27 7.20
CA THR A 106 8.22 8.80 8.13
C THR A 106 8.14 7.28 8.17
N PHE A 107 8.21 6.62 7.01
CA PHE A 107 8.04 5.17 6.91
C PHE A 107 9.34 4.36 7.02
N ARG A 108 10.52 5.00 6.95
CA ARG A 108 11.82 4.35 7.14
C ARG A 108 11.88 3.44 8.36
N ILE A 109 11.36 3.90 9.49
CA ILE A 109 11.37 3.16 10.76
C ILE A 109 10.45 1.92 10.69
N LYS A 110 9.40 1.97 9.86
CA LYS A 110 8.45 0.87 9.68
C LYS A 110 8.99 -0.21 8.74
N PHE A 111 9.89 0.14 7.83
CA PHE A 111 10.50 -0.78 6.88
C PHE A 111 11.92 -1.21 7.29
N TYR A 112 12.05 -1.70 8.52
CA TYR A 112 13.34 -2.13 9.10
C TYR A 112 14.05 -3.26 8.32
N GLU A 113 13.35 -3.95 7.42
CA GLU A 113 13.93 -5.00 6.58
C GLU A 113 14.73 -4.47 5.39
N LEU A 114 14.46 -3.22 4.99
CA LEU A 114 15.15 -2.56 3.90
C LEU A 114 16.59 -2.21 4.33
N PRO A 115 17.55 -2.23 3.39
CA PRO A 115 18.92 -1.81 3.68
C PRO A 115 18.98 -0.38 4.24
N SER A 116 19.85 -0.14 5.22
CA SER A 116 20.10 1.20 5.77
C SER A 116 20.66 2.18 4.74
N THR A 117 21.23 1.67 3.65
CA THR A 117 21.77 2.45 2.53
C THR A 117 20.68 3.08 1.66
N TYR A 118 19.42 2.64 1.78
CA TYR A 118 18.33 3.19 0.99
C TYR A 118 18.09 4.65 1.36
N SER A 119 17.90 5.50 0.35
CA SER A 119 17.49 6.89 0.51
C SER A 119 16.03 6.99 0.93
N ASN A 120 15.57 8.20 1.30
CA ASN A 120 14.14 8.40 1.59
C ASN A 120 13.30 8.20 0.33
N GLU A 121 13.83 8.53 -0.85
CA GLU A 121 13.16 8.31 -2.13
C GLU A 121 13.00 6.81 -2.43
N ASP A 122 14.04 6.00 -2.22
CA ASP A 122 13.96 4.54 -2.41
C ASP A 122 12.89 3.90 -1.53
N ILE A 123 12.74 4.42 -0.31
CA ILE A 123 11.72 3.98 0.64
C ILE A 123 10.33 4.40 0.17
N CYS A 124 10.19 5.61 -0.35
CA CYS A 124 8.95 6.07 -0.95
C CYS A 124 8.55 5.18 -2.13
N ASP A 125 9.48 4.85 -3.04
CA ASP A 125 9.21 3.96 -4.18
C ASP A 125 8.83 2.55 -3.74
N PHE A 126 9.49 2.03 -2.71
CA PHE A 126 9.10 0.75 -2.12
C PHE A 126 7.65 0.79 -1.60
N LEU A 127 7.28 1.84 -0.88
CA LEU A 127 5.92 2.00 -0.35
C LEU A 127 4.90 2.09 -1.48
N LEU A 128 5.12 2.97 -2.46
CA LEU A 128 4.20 3.17 -3.59
C LEU A 128 4.05 1.90 -4.44
N SER A 129 5.13 1.15 -4.65
CA SER A 129 5.09 -0.09 -5.44
C SER A 129 4.45 -1.27 -4.70
N ARG A 130 4.61 -1.37 -3.37
CA ARG A 130 4.14 -2.53 -2.59
C ARG A 130 2.81 -2.32 -1.86
N CYS A 131 2.41 -1.09 -1.62
CA CYS A 131 1.23 -0.80 -0.80
C CYS A 131 0.10 -0.10 -1.55
N LEU A 132 0.41 0.63 -2.63
CA LEU A 132 -0.55 1.51 -3.29
C LEU A 132 -0.91 1.03 -4.69
N CYS A 133 -2.20 0.74 -4.92
CA CYS A 133 -2.78 0.39 -6.22
C CYS A 133 -1.90 -0.61 -6.98
N ILE A 134 -1.48 -1.67 -6.29
CA ILE A 134 -0.39 -2.57 -6.74
C ILE A 134 -0.70 -3.38 -8.01
N HIS A 135 -1.96 -3.34 -8.45
CA HIS A 135 -2.43 -3.91 -9.71
C HIS A 135 -2.04 -3.06 -10.93
N LEU A 136 -1.56 -1.83 -10.70
CA LEU A 136 -1.10 -0.90 -11.73
C LEU A 136 0.42 -0.71 -11.61
N ASN A 137 1.10 -0.73 -12.76
CA ASN A 137 2.55 -0.55 -12.83
C ASN A 137 2.95 0.92 -12.97
N ASP A 138 2.17 1.71 -13.71
CA ASP A 138 2.47 3.12 -13.95
C ASP A 138 1.89 4.04 -12.85
N ASN A 139 2.67 5.04 -12.44
CA ASN A 139 2.26 5.96 -11.38
C ASN A 139 1.14 6.91 -11.82
N ARG A 140 1.03 7.24 -13.12
CA ARG A 140 -0.08 8.06 -13.61
C ARG A 140 -1.38 7.26 -13.60
N ASP A 141 -1.33 5.98 -13.93
CA ASP A 141 -2.50 5.10 -13.81
C ASP A 141 -2.97 4.96 -12.36
N LYS A 142 -2.04 4.85 -11.40
CA LYS A 142 -2.37 4.90 -9.97
C LYS A 142 -3.06 6.20 -9.59
N TRP A 143 -2.56 7.34 -10.08
CA TRP A 143 -3.20 8.64 -9.86
C TRP A 143 -4.61 8.71 -10.48
N ASN A 144 -4.80 8.20 -11.69
CA ASN A 144 -6.12 8.11 -12.33
C ASN A 144 -7.08 7.25 -11.52
N CYS A 145 -6.63 6.08 -11.03
CA CYS A 145 -7.41 5.19 -10.18
C CYS A 145 -7.85 5.88 -8.88
N LEU A 146 -6.91 6.54 -8.18
CA LEU A 146 -7.23 7.30 -6.95
C LEU A 146 -8.19 8.46 -7.21
N THR A 147 -8.07 9.12 -8.36
CA THR A 147 -8.99 10.18 -8.78
C THR A 147 -10.40 9.62 -8.95
N LEU A 148 -10.55 8.52 -9.69
CA LEU A 148 -11.85 7.85 -9.88
C LEU A 148 -12.46 7.38 -8.57
N MET A 149 -11.65 6.80 -7.68
CA MET A 149 -12.11 6.40 -6.33
C MET A 149 -12.59 7.62 -5.52
N THR A 150 -11.92 8.76 -5.65
CA THR A 150 -12.29 9.99 -4.95
C THR A 150 -13.60 10.57 -5.49
N GLN A 151 -13.77 10.58 -6.81
CA GLN A 151 -15.01 11.00 -7.46
C GLN A 151 -16.20 10.13 -7.01
N LYS A 152 -16.02 8.80 -7.01
CA LYS A 152 -17.02 7.86 -6.47
C LYS A 152 -17.32 8.14 -4.99
N LEU A 153 -16.31 8.45 -4.18
CA LEU A 153 -16.49 8.78 -2.77
C LEU A 153 -17.38 10.02 -2.60
N PHE A 154 -17.21 11.07 -3.41
CA PHE A 154 -18.04 12.27 -3.31
C PHE A 154 -19.48 12.03 -3.81
N SER A 155 -19.68 11.26 -4.88
CA SER A 155 -21.03 10.83 -5.28
C SER A 155 -21.72 10.02 -4.17
N LEU A 156 -20.98 9.21 -3.41
CA LEU A 156 -21.51 8.50 -2.24
C LEU A 156 -21.87 9.47 -1.10
N VAL A 157 -21.02 10.46 -0.81
CA VAL A 157 -21.25 11.47 0.23
C VAL A 157 -22.49 12.32 -0.07
N GLU A 158 -22.75 12.64 -1.34
CA GLU A 158 -23.91 13.43 -1.77
C GLU A 158 -25.19 12.59 -1.96
N GLY A 159 -25.10 11.27 -1.80
CA GLY A 159 -26.24 10.36 -1.94
C GLY A 159 -26.65 10.10 -3.40
N GLU A 160 -25.81 10.46 -4.36
CA GLU A 160 -26.00 10.15 -5.79
C GLU A 160 -25.67 8.68 -6.11
N CYS A 161 -24.89 8.02 -5.24
CA CYS A 161 -24.51 6.62 -5.36
C CYS A 161 -25.10 5.78 -4.22
N ALA A 162 -25.64 4.61 -4.55
CA ALA A 162 -26.10 3.66 -3.55
C ALA A 162 -24.92 3.00 -2.82
N VAL A 163 -25.11 2.69 -1.54
CA VAL A 163 -24.11 1.96 -0.75
C VAL A 163 -24.03 0.52 -1.26
N GLU A 164 -22.84 0.09 -1.68
CA GLU A 164 -22.57 -1.28 -2.10
C GLU A 164 -22.35 -2.17 -0.87
N GLY A 165 -23.17 -3.22 -0.72
CA GLY A 165 -23.03 -4.19 0.36
C GLY A 165 -21.98 -5.25 0.04
N VAL A 166 -21.03 -5.48 0.95
CA VAL A 166 -19.96 -6.49 0.81
C VAL A 166 -20.48 -7.94 0.78
N ASP A 167 -21.71 -8.14 1.24
CA ASP A 167 -22.38 -9.44 1.22
C ASP A 167 -23.01 -9.77 -0.14
N SER A 168 -23.02 -8.81 -1.08
CA SER A 168 -23.52 -9.05 -2.42
C SER A 168 -22.54 -9.91 -3.22
N VAL A 169 -23.06 -10.94 -3.88
CA VAL A 169 -22.28 -11.83 -4.76
C VAL A 169 -21.59 -11.04 -5.87
N MET A 170 -22.16 -9.91 -6.32
CA MET A 170 -21.56 -9.07 -7.35
C MET A 170 -20.23 -8.41 -6.92
N SER A 171 -20.01 -8.25 -5.61
CA SER A 171 -18.81 -7.64 -5.03
C SER A 171 -17.85 -8.67 -4.43
N GLN A 172 -18.15 -9.96 -4.57
CA GLN A 172 -17.36 -11.06 -4.04
C GLN A 172 -16.60 -11.77 -5.16
N GLU A 173 -15.47 -12.36 -4.78
CA GLU A 173 -14.71 -13.27 -5.63
C GLU A 173 -14.38 -14.55 -4.84
N ILE A 174 -14.02 -15.62 -5.56
CA ILE A 174 -13.68 -16.90 -4.95
C ILE A 174 -12.17 -17.10 -5.03
N LEU A 175 -11.50 -17.12 -3.87
CA LEU A 175 -10.10 -17.51 -3.79
C LEU A 175 -9.96 -19.02 -3.97
N LEU A 176 -9.41 -19.43 -5.12
CA LEU A 176 -9.20 -20.84 -5.44
C LEU A 176 -8.09 -21.46 -4.57
N GLY A 177 -8.21 -22.76 -4.28
CA GLY A 177 -7.24 -23.48 -3.45
C GLY A 177 -5.79 -23.43 -3.99
N GLY A 178 -5.62 -23.47 -5.31
CA GLY A 178 -4.30 -23.32 -5.95
C GLY A 178 -3.69 -21.92 -5.76
N HIS A 179 -4.51 -20.86 -5.79
CA HIS A 179 -4.05 -19.50 -5.52
C HIS A 179 -3.68 -19.31 -4.06
N LEU A 180 -4.45 -19.89 -3.13
CA LEU A 180 -4.10 -19.90 -1.71
C LEU A 180 -2.77 -20.63 -1.48
N TYR A 181 -2.57 -21.79 -2.11
CA TYR A 181 -1.31 -22.53 -2.05
C TYR A 181 -0.13 -21.69 -2.57
N LEU A 182 -0.31 -20.98 -3.69
CA LEU A 182 0.69 -20.07 -4.25
C LEU A 182 1.05 -18.94 -3.29
N GLN A 183 0.05 -18.32 -2.63
CA GLN A 183 0.29 -17.27 -1.64
C GLN A 183 1.12 -17.79 -0.46
N VAL A 184 0.79 -18.97 0.08
CA VAL A 184 1.55 -19.61 1.16
C VAL A 184 2.98 -19.91 0.70
N LEU A 185 3.16 -20.42 -0.53
CA LEU A 185 4.49 -20.68 -1.11
C LEU A 185 5.34 -19.44 -1.21
N LYS A 186 4.78 -18.37 -1.79
CA LYS A 186 5.46 -17.09 -1.91
C LYS A 186 5.92 -16.59 -0.55
N GLU A 187 5.06 -16.66 0.47
CA GLU A 187 5.41 -16.19 1.81
C GLU A 187 6.51 -17.03 2.46
N LYS A 188 6.44 -18.37 2.37
CA LYS A 188 7.47 -19.25 2.95
C LYS A 188 8.82 -19.09 2.27
N LEU A 189 8.85 -18.91 0.95
CA LEU A 189 10.07 -18.59 0.21
C LEU A 189 10.63 -17.23 0.60
N HIS A 190 9.77 -16.21 0.76
CA HIS A 190 10.20 -14.90 1.22
C HIS A 190 10.81 -14.96 2.62
N TYR A 191 10.17 -15.68 3.55
CA TYR A 191 10.68 -15.88 4.90
C TYR A 191 12.01 -16.64 4.92
N PHE A 192 12.16 -17.66 4.07
CA PHE A 192 13.44 -18.36 3.89
C PHE A 192 14.57 -17.40 3.48
N LEU A 193 14.31 -16.50 2.52
CA LEU A 193 15.30 -15.49 2.10
C LEU A 193 15.63 -14.48 3.21
N LEU A 194 14.64 -14.05 3.98
CA LEU A 194 14.87 -13.15 5.13
C LEU A 194 15.72 -13.82 6.21
N ASN A 195 15.48 -15.10 6.51
CA ASN A 195 16.28 -15.87 7.46
C ASN A 195 17.70 -16.10 6.96
N LEU A 196 17.87 -16.34 5.66
CA LEU A 196 19.17 -16.44 5.02
C LEU A 196 19.95 -15.12 5.16
N LYS A 197 19.33 -14.00 4.80
CA LYS A 197 19.89 -12.65 4.98
C LYS A 197 20.28 -12.40 6.45
N SER A 198 19.39 -12.70 7.40
CA SER A 198 19.66 -12.50 8.83
C SER A 198 20.83 -13.36 9.32
N SER A 199 20.89 -14.63 8.89
CA SER A 199 21.97 -15.56 9.27
C SER A 199 23.32 -15.11 8.72
N ILE A 200 23.34 -14.54 7.52
CA ILE A 200 24.54 -13.95 6.91
C ILE A 200 24.95 -12.68 7.67
N LEU A 201 24.03 -11.75 7.92
CA LEU A 201 24.33 -10.47 8.60
C LEU A 201 24.80 -10.65 10.05
N LYS A 202 24.33 -11.68 10.76
CA LYS A 202 24.80 -12.01 12.12
C LYS A 202 26.27 -12.42 12.15
N ARG A 203 26.86 -12.83 11.01
CA ARG A 203 28.30 -13.12 10.93
C ARG A 203 29.04 -11.83 10.55
N GLN A 204 29.66 -11.20 11.54
CA GLN A 204 30.28 -9.88 11.41
C GLN A 204 31.70 -9.85 10.81
N SER A 205 32.34 -10.98 10.44
CA SER A 205 33.73 -10.93 9.96
C SER A 205 34.12 -12.17 9.14
N GLY A 206 34.25 -12.01 7.82
CA GLY A 206 34.84 -13.02 6.92
C GLY A 206 34.32 -12.92 5.48
N LYS A 207 35.18 -13.25 4.50
CA LYS A 207 34.72 -13.49 3.11
C LYS A 207 33.80 -14.70 3.13
N ILE A 208 32.58 -14.53 2.65
CA ILE A 208 31.61 -15.63 2.55
C ILE A 208 32.05 -16.56 1.41
N ASN A 209 32.41 -17.78 1.75
CA ASN A 209 32.73 -18.82 0.77
C ASN A 209 31.49 -19.69 0.45
N HIS A 210 31.50 -20.36 -0.70
CA HIS A 210 30.38 -21.22 -1.14
C HIS A 210 30.00 -22.30 -0.12
N ASP A 211 30.99 -22.93 0.51
CA ASP A 211 30.77 -23.99 1.52
C ASP A 211 30.07 -23.46 2.78
N GLU A 212 30.31 -22.20 3.12
CA GLU A 212 29.67 -21.55 4.27
C GLU A 212 28.20 -21.25 3.98
N ILE A 213 27.88 -20.81 2.76
CA ILE A 213 26.50 -20.60 2.32
C ILE A 213 25.75 -21.94 2.37
N SER A 214 26.34 -23.02 1.87
CA SER A 214 25.75 -24.37 1.94
C SER A 214 25.46 -24.77 3.39
N THR A 215 26.38 -24.48 4.31
CA THR A 215 26.21 -24.78 5.74
C THR A 215 25.08 -23.97 6.36
N ILE A 216 24.96 -22.68 6.01
CA ILE A 216 23.88 -21.81 6.49
C ILE A 216 22.52 -22.31 5.97
N ILE A 217 22.44 -22.64 4.69
CA ILE A 217 21.21 -23.18 4.08
C ILE A 217 20.78 -24.47 4.78
N LYS A 218 21.71 -25.41 5.01
CA LYS A 218 21.44 -26.65 5.75
C LYS A 218 20.91 -26.39 7.16
N LYS A 219 21.40 -25.34 7.83
CA LYS A 219 20.96 -24.96 9.19
C LYS A 219 19.56 -24.33 9.22
N ILE A 220 19.21 -23.54 8.20
CA ILE A 220 17.89 -22.91 8.09
C ILE A 220 16.82 -23.97 7.81
N GLY A 221 17.17 -25.01 7.04
CA GLY A 221 16.24 -26.07 6.64
C GLY A 221 15.36 -25.67 5.46
N GLY A 222 14.52 -26.61 5.04
CA GLY A 222 13.58 -26.44 3.92
C GLY A 222 12.25 -25.81 4.34
N ILE A 223 11.37 -25.65 3.35
CA ILE A 223 9.98 -25.17 3.53
C ILE A 223 8.98 -26.32 3.70
N ASP A 224 9.39 -27.56 3.47
CA ASP A 224 8.53 -28.75 3.37
C ASP A 224 7.68 -28.97 4.64
N ALA A 225 8.32 -28.91 5.82
CA ALA A 225 7.62 -29.10 7.10
C ALA A 225 6.54 -28.03 7.35
N ALA A 226 6.74 -26.80 6.87
CA ALA A 226 5.74 -25.75 6.99
C ALA A 226 4.53 -26.01 6.08
N PHE A 227 4.76 -26.63 4.91
CA PHE A 227 3.71 -27.03 3.99
C PHE A 227 2.94 -28.25 4.46
N GLU A 228 3.61 -29.27 4.99
CA GLU A 228 2.96 -30.42 5.60
C GLU A 228 2.05 -29.99 6.76
N ASN A 229 2.50 -29.04 7.59
CA ASN A 229 1.68 -28.47 8.65
C ASN A 229 0.46 -27.71 8.09
N PHE A 230 0.66 -26.85 7.09
CA PHE A 230 -0.45 -26.13 6.44
C PHE A 230 -1.49 -27.09 5.85
N LEU A 231 -1.07 -28.14 5.14
CA LEU A 231 -1.98 -29.11 4.52
C LEU A 231 -2.67 -30.01 5.56
N SER A 232 -1.99 -30.36 6.65
CA SER A 232 -2.56 -31.24 7.68
C SER A 232 -3.49 -30.53 8.66
N THR A 233 -3.22 -29.26 8.98
CA THR A 233 -3.98 -28.50 10.00
C THR A 233 -4.86 -27.40 9.44
N GLY A 234 -4.62 -26.95 8.20
CA GLY A 234 -5.26 -25.78 7.61
C GLY A 234 -4.78 -24.44 8.18
N ASN A 235 -3.82 -24.43 9.11
CA ASN A 235 -3.38 -23.20 9.77
C ASN A 235 -2.30 -22.48 8.96
N ILE A 236 -2.56 -21.20 8.63
CA ILE A 236 -1.59 -20.33 7.95
C ILE A 236 -0.92 -19.46 9.00
N HIS A 237 0.26 -19.88 9.45
CA HIS A 237 1.16 -19.02 10.22
C HIS A 237 1.90 -18.08 9.26
N SER A 238 1.23 -17.00 8.90
CA SER A 238 1.82 -15.85 8.24
C SER A 238 2.46 -14.95 9.31
N SER A 239 3.63 -14.33 9.04
CA SER A 239 4.29 -13.38 9.96
C SER A 239 4.17 -11.95 9.47
#